data_AF-A0A521SJF2-F1
#
_entry.id   AF-A0A521SJF2-F1
#
_cell.length_a   1.000
_cell.length_b   1.000
_cell.length_c   1.000
_cell.angle_alpha   90.00
_cell.angle_beta   90.00
_cell.angle_gamma   90.00
#
_symmetry.space_group_name_H-M   'P 1'
#
loop_
_entity.id
_entity.type
_entity.pdbx_description
1 polymer ?
#
loop_
_entity_poly.entity_id
_entity_poly.type
_entity_poly.pdbx_seq_one_letter_code
_entity_poly.pdbx_strand_id
1 'polypeptide(L)' 'FRPFFTTKQGGTGLGLAISQRVVHEHGGNLTFETSEGKGTTFLIQIPILGTGGRRVFGR' A
#
# COMPACT_ATOMS: atom_id res chain seq x y z
N PHE A 1 -5.65 -6.00 -0.95
CA PHE A 1 -5.95 -6.24 -2.38
C PHE A 1 -5.56 -7.66 -2.74
N ARG A 2 -6.30 -8.27 -3.67
CA ARG A 2 -6.07 -9.67 -4.08
C ARG A 2 -4.98 -9.72 -5.16
N PRO A 3 -3.91 -10.52 -4.97
CA PRO A 3 -2.95 -10.80 -6.04
C PRO A 3 -3.65 -11.41 -7.26
N PHE A 4 -3.08 -11.19 -8.45
CA PHE A 4 -3.53 -11.74 -9.74
C PHE A 4 -4.92 -11.27 -10.21
N PHE A 5 -5.50 -10.24 -9.59
CA PHE A 5 -6.71 -9.61 -10.10
C PHE A 5 -6.36 -8.50 -11.12
N THR A 6 -6.91 -8.62 -12.32
CA THR A 6 -6.80 -7.59 -13.37
C THR A 6 -8.05 -7.60 -14.24
N THR A 7 -8.41 -6.45 -14.79
CA THR A 7 -9.38 -6.31 -15.89
C THR A 7 -8.69 -6.08 -17.24
N LYS A 8 -7.37 -5.90 -17.26
CA LYS A 8 -6.57 -5.68 -18.48
C LYS A 8 -6.03 -7.00 -19.04
N GLN A 9 -6.18 -7.19 -20.34
CA GLN A 9 -5.59 -8.30 -21.08
C GLN A 9 -4.05 -8.26 -20.96
N GLY A 10 -3.42 -9.39 -20.66
CA GLY A 10 -1.97 -9.49 -20.47
C GLY A 10 -1.44 -8.83 -19.18
N GLY A 11 -2.30 -8.23 -18.35
CA GLY A 11 -1.91 -7.69 -17.05
C GLY A 11 -1.66 -8.81 -16.03
N THR A 12 -0.64 -8.66 -15.18
CA THR A 12 -0.34 -9.66 -14.14
C THR A 12 -1.25 -9.54 -12.92
N GLY A 13 -1.88 -8.37 -12.71
CA GLY A 13 -2.70 -8.11 -11.52
C GLY A 13 -1.91 -8.05 -10.20
N LEU A 14 -0.59 -7.89 -10.26
CA LEU A 14 0.27 -7.90 -9.07
C LEU A 14 0.53 -6.51 -8.46
N GLY A 15 0.46 -5.46 -9.27
CA GLY A 15 0.91 -4.12 -8.89
C GLY A 15 0.31 -3.61 -7.57
N LEU A 16 -1.02 -3.65 -7.43
CA LEU A 16 -1.69 -3.10 -6.25
C LEU A 16 -1.46 -3.93 -4.98
N ALA A 17 -1.31 -5.25 -5.12
CA ALA A 17 -0.96 -6.12 -3.99
C ALA A 17 0.48 -5.83 -3.52
N ILE A 18 1.42 -5.62 -4.45
CA ILE A 18 2.80 -5.22 -4.15
C ILE A 18 2.82 -3.84 -3.49
N SER A 19 2.13 -2.85 -4.04
CA SER A 19 2.07 -1.50 -3.45
C SER A 19 1.53 -1.51 -2.03
N GLN A 20 0.45 -2.26 -1.76
CA GLN A 20 -0.08 -2.39 -0.40
C GLN A 20 0.94 -3.02 0.56
N ARG A 21 1.66 -4.06 0.10
CA ARG A 21 2.71 -4.69 0.89
C ARG A 21 3.85 -3.72 1.20
N VAL A 22 4.37 -3.02 0.19
CA VAL A 22 5.44 -2.03 0.34
C VAL A 22 5.04 -0.95 1.35
N VAL A 23 3.84 -0.37 1.20
CA VAL A 23 3.35 0.67 2.11
C VAL A 23 3.22 0.13 3.54
N HIS A 24 2.72 -1.09 3.71
CA HIS A 24 2.60 -1.74 5.02
C HIS A 24 3.97 -2.00 5.67
N GLU A 25 4.96 -2.47 4.90
CA GLU A 25 6.33 -2.69 5.37
C GLU A 25 7.01 -1.38 5.82
N HIS A 26 6.56 -0.22 5.33
CA HIS A 26 6.98 1.10 5.78
C HIS A 26 6.15 1.64 6.98
N GLY A 27 5.32 0.80 7.60
CA GLY A 27 4.43 1.21 8.69
C GLY A 27 3.28 2.13 8.24
N GLY A 28 3.04 2.21 6.94
CA GLY A 28 2.00 3.03 6.33
C GLY A 28 0.71 2.27 6.07
N ASN A 29 -0.23 2.97 5.43
CA ASN A 29 -1.49 2.41 4.96
C ASN A 29 -1.83 2.87 3.53
N LEU A 30 -2.48 2.00 2.76
CA LEU A 30 -2.96 2.28 1.40
C LEU A 30 -4.47 2.06 1.35
N THR A 31 -5.22 3.14 1.12
CA THR A 31 -6.68 3.15 1.02
C THR A 31 -7.12 3.72 -0.32
N PHE A 32 -8.42 3.72 -0.58
CA PHE A 32 -8.96 4.31 -1.80
C PHE A 32 -10.37 4.83 -1.58
N GLU A 33 -10.72 5.83 -2.38
CA GLU A 33 -12.07 6.36 -2.51
C GLU A 33 -12.47 6.25 -3.99
N THR A 34 -13.69 5.80 -4.26
CA THR A 34 -14.17 5.59 -5.63
C THR A 34 -15.56 6.19 -5.81
N SER A 35 -15.80 6.72 -7.00
CA SER A 35 -17.10 7.19 -7.44
C SER A 35 -17.34 6.67 -8.84
N GLU A 36 -18.40 5.86 -9.00
CA GLU A 36 -18.75 5.26 -10.27
C GLU A 36 -18.92 6.33 -11.36
N GLY A 37 -18.36 6.07 -12.54
CA GLY A 37 -18.35 7.01 -13.67
C GLY A 37 -17.44 8.24 -13.52
N LYS A 38 -16.81 8.47 -12.35
CA LYS A 38 -15.91 9.61 -12.10
C LYS A 38 -14.44 9.20 -11.95
N GLY A 39 -14.19 8.04 -11.35
CA GLY A 39 -12.85 7.50 -11.16
C GLY A 39 -12.60 6.99 -9.75
N THR A 40 -11.33 6.71 -9.45
CA THR A 40 -10.87 6.19 -8.17
C THR A 40 -9.60 6.91 -7.76
N THR A 41 -9.55 7.37 -6.51
CA THR A 41 -8.38 7.98 -5.88
C THR A 41 -7.78 7.00 -4.90
N PHE A 42 -6.48 6.76 -4.99
CA PHE A 42 -5.73 5.99 -4.01
C PHE A 42 -5.00 6.93 -3.05
N LEU A 43 -5.06 6.63 -1.76
CA LEU A 43 -4.41 7.42 -0.72
C LEU A 43 -3.35 6.57 -0.03
N ILE A 44 -2.12 7.10 0.01
CA ILE A 44 -0.98 6.48 0.70
C ILE A 44 -0.61 7.36 1.89
N GLN A 45 -0.58 6.76 3.07
CA GLN A 45 -0.19 7.43 4.32
C GLN A 45 1.04 6.72 4.86
N ILE A 46 2.12 7.47 5.12
CA ILE A 46 3.38 6.93 5.67
C ILE A 46 3.77 7.77 6.89
N PRO A 47 4.21 7.15 8.01
CA PRO A 47 4.75 7.87 9.14
C PRO A 47 5.98 8.72 8.76
N ILE A 48 5.99 10.00 9.17
CA ILE A 48 7.11 10.92 8.93
C ILE A 48 8.36 10.59 9.75
N LEU A 49 8.17 9.97 10.91
CA LEU A 49 9.23 9.42 11.74
C LEU A 49 9.19 7.92 11.54
N GLY A 50 10.23 7.37 10.93
CA GLY A 50 10.35 5.93 10.80
C GLY A 50 10.32 5.30 12.20
N THR A 51 9.61 4.19 12.34
CA THR A 51 9.78 3.24 13.45
C THR A 51 11.12 2.54 13.35
N GLY A 52 12.21 3.31 13.19
CA GLY A 52 13.55 2.87 13.51
C GLY A 52 13.54 2.54 14.99
N GLY A 53 13.47 1.26 15.32
CA GLY A 53 13.34 0.77 16.67
C GLY A 53 14.26 1.55 17.59
N ARG A 54 13.68 2.16 18.63
CA ARG A 54 14.41 2.54 19.82
C ARG A 54 14.90 1.22 20.42
N ARG A 55 15.97 0.65 19.86
CA ARG A 55 16.81 -0.33 20.54
C ARG A 55 17.37 0.42 21.72
N VAL A 56 16.65 0.34 22.83
CA VAL A 56 17.22 0.53 24.16
C VAL A 56 18.35 -0.50 24.24
N PHE A 57 19.56 -0.05 23.93
CA PHE A 57 20.78 -0.79 24.22
C PHE A 57 20.85 -0.96 25.73
N GLY A 58 20.96 -2.22 26.18
CA GLY A 58 21.59 -2.63 27.44
C GLY A 58 21.08 -2.00 28.73
N ARG A 59 20.37 -2.80 29.52
CA ARG A 59 20.89 -3.07 30.86
C ARG A 59 21.74 -4.33 30.79
#